data_AF-A0A3D3UZH7-F1
#
_entry.id   AF-A0A3D3UZH7-F1
#
_cell.length_a   1.000
_cell.length_b   1.000
_cell.length_c   1.000
_cell.angle_alpha   90.00
_cell.angle_beta   90.00
_cell.angle_gamma   90.00
#
_symmetry.space_group_name_H-M   'P 1'
#
loop_
_entity.id
_entity.type
_entity.pdbx_description
1 polymer ?
#
loop_
_entity_poly.entity_id
_entity_poly.type
_entity_poly.pdbx_seq_one_letter_code
_entity_poly.pdbx_strand_id
1 'polypeptide(L)' 'RIGLVWDGSNRTLYVDGVVVAEDTQPSLDGSQMGLYIGTGKGMESGTYFSGLIDDIRIYNRAVSP' A
#
# COMPACT_ATOMS: atom_id res chain seq x y z
N ARG A 1 -4.37 0.61 -12.08
CA ARG A 1 -3.30 1.23 -11.28
C ARG A 1 -3.79 1.37 -9.85
N ILE A 2 -3.04 0.91 -8.86
CA ILE A 2 -3.36 1.09 -7.43
C ILE A 2 -2.35 2.02 -6.80
N GLY A 3 -2.80 2.92 -5.92
CA GLY A 3 -1.93 3.77 -5.11
C GLY A 3 -2.45 3.89 -3.69
N LEU A 4 -1.57 3.79 -2.70
CA LEU A 4 -1.86 4.07 -1.30
C LEU A 4 -0.90 5.15 -0.82
N VAL A 5 -1.44 6.27 -0.34
CA VAL A 5 -0.66 7.46 0.01
C VAL A 5 -0.96 7.81 1.45
N TRP A 6 0.09 8.11 2.22
CA TRP A 6 -0.05 8.76 3.53
C TRP A 6 0.64 10.12 3.48
N ASP A 7 -0.09 11.18 3.82
CA ASP A 7 0.38 12.58 3.73
C ASP A 7 0.88 13.17 5.06
N GLY A 8 0.92 12.35 6.11
CA GLY A 8 1.22 12.78 7.48
C GLY A 8 -0.02 12.86 8.38
N SER A 9 -1.22 12.83 7.81
CA SER A 9 -2.49 12.87 8.55
C SER A 9 -3.56 11.94 7.98
N ASN A 10 -3.64 11.75 6.67
CA ASN A 10 -4.65 10.93 6.01
C ASN A 10 -3.99 9.83 5.20
N ARG A 11 -4.65 8.67 5.11
CA ARG A 11 -4.35 7.64 4.13
C ARG A 11 -5.42 7.65 3.05
N THR A 12 -4.99 7.71 1.81
CA THR A 12 -5.90 7.71 0.66
C THR A 12 -5.57 6.55 -0.26
N LEU A 13 -6.57 5.74 -0.59
CA LEU A 13 -6.50 4.66 -1.56
C LEU A 13 -7.05 5.11 -2.90
N TYR A 14 -6.27 4.90 -3.95
CA TYR A 14 -6.61 5.24 -5.32
C TYR A 14 -6.73 3.98 -6.19
N VAL A 15 -7.78 3.92 -7.00
CA VAL A 15 -7.94 2.95 -8.09
C VAL A 15 -8.08 3.74 -9.38
N ASP A 16 -7.16 3.49 -10.30
CA ASP A 16 -7.10 4.17 -11.61
C ASP A 16 -7.12 5.70 -11.50
N GLY A 17 -6.45 6.23 -10.47
CA GLY A 17 -6.33 7.66 -10.19
C GLY A 17 -7.51 8.26 -9.43
N VAL A 18 -8.57 7.50 -9.17
CA VAL A 18 -9.75 7.95 -8.43
C VAL A 18 -9.65 7.53 -6.97
N VAL A 19 -9.98 8.45 -6.04
CA VAL A 19 -10.09 8.13 -4.62
C VAL A 19 -11.26 7.18 -4.39
N VAL A 20 -10.98 6.01 -3.82
CA VAL A 20 -12.00 5.01 -3.49
C VAL A 20 -12.19 4.80 -1.99
N ALA A 21 -11.20 5.19 -1.19
CA ALA A 21 -11.29 5.19 0.28
C ALA A 21 -10.31 6.20 0.87
N GLU A 22 -10.68 6.76 2.01
CA GLU A 22 -9.85 7.69 2.78
C GLU A 22 -10.15 7.54 4.27
N ASP A 23 -9.10 7.62 5.10
CA ASP A 23 -9.23 7.72 6.55
C ASP A 23 -8.15 8.60 7.18
N THR A 24 -8.44 9.18 8.34
CA THR A 24 -7.50 9.98 9.11
C THR A 24 -6.68 9.09 10.05
N GLN A 25 -5.37 9.11 9.85
CA GLN A 25 -4.37 8.37 10.62
C GLN A 25 -3.22 9.32 10.98
N PRO A 26 -3.24 9.94 12.18
CA PRO A 26 -2.26 10.97 12.59
C PRO A 26 -0.82 10.46 12.74
N SER A 27 -0.65 9.14 12.88
CA SER A 27 0.66 8.49 13.02
C SER A 27 0.61 7.08 12.47
N LEU A 28 1.73 6.57 11.98
CA LEU A 28 1.88 5.18 11.55
C LEU A 28 2.72 4.41 12.56
N ASP A 29 2.28 3.19 12.89
CA ASP A 29 3.10 2.25 13.64
C ASP A 29 4.25 1.73 12.75
N GLY A 30 5.40 1.49 13.37
CA GLY A 30 6.54 0.88 12.68
C GLY A 30 6.24 -0.57 12.28
N SER A 31 6.72 -0.98 11.11
CA SER A 31 6.67 -2.40 10.72
C SER A 31 7.68 -3.20 11.53
N GLN A 32 7.26 -4.36 12.05
CA GLN A 32 8.13 -5.31 12.75
C GLN A 32 8.80 -6.32 11.81
N MET A 33 8.39 -6.37 10.54
CA MET A 33 8.88 -7.31 9.53
C MET A 33 9.28 -6.59 8.25
N GLY A 34 9.85 -7.35 7.32
CA GLY A 34 10.20 -6.86 5.99
C GLY A 34 8.99 -6.47 5.14
N LEU A 35 9.26 -5.81 4.02
CA LEU A 35 8.27 -5.57 2.99
C LEU A 35 8.16 -6.80 2.09
N TYR A 36 6.95 -7.35 1.97
CA TYR A 36 6.64 -8.48 1.09
C TYR A 36 5.64 -8.04 0.02
N ILE A 37 5.85 -8.50 -1.21
CA ILE A 37 4.97 -8.23 -2.35
C ILE A 37 4.43 -9.56 -2.86
N GLY A 38 3.12 -9.64 -3.07
CA GLY A 38 2.46 -10.83 -3.60
C GLY A 38 2.29 -11.97 -2.60
N THR A 39 2.51 -11.75 -1.30
CA THR A 39 2.31 -12.74 -0.24
C THR A 39 1.97 -12.08 1.09
N GLY A 40 1.39 -12.85 2.02
CA GLY A 40 1.19 -12.44 3.41
C GLY A 40 2.51 -12.42 4.21
N LYS A 41 2.46 -11.77 5.39
CA LYS A 41 3.64 -11.52 6.25
C LYS A 41 4.37 -12.77 6.73
N GLY A 42 3.69 -13.91 6.88
CA GLY A 42 4.31 -15.18 7.28
C GLY A 42 4.44 -16.18 6.13
N MET A 43 4.22 -15.75 4.88
CA MET A 43 4.35 -16.58 3.68
C MET A 43 3.50 -17.86 3.72
N GLU A 44 2.36 -17.79 4.39
CA GLU A 44 1.48 -18.93 4.60
C GLU A 44 0.73 -19.31 3.31
N SER A 45 0.42 -20.61 3.17
CA SER A 45 -0.42 -21.11 2.09
C SER A 45 -1.74 -20.36 2.01
N GLY A 46 -2.14 -19.97 0.79
CA GLY A 46 -3.35 -19.19 0.54
C GLY A 46 -3.19 -17.67 0.62
N THR A 47 -2.02 -17.16 1.04
CA THR A 47 -1.75 -15.70 1.05
C THR A 47 -1.07 -15.19 -0.22
N TYR A 48 -0.62 -16.10 -1.09
CA TYR A 48 0.06 -15.77 -2.34
C TYR A 48 -0.93 -15.18 -3.35
N PHE A 49 -0.58 -14.02 -3.90
CA PHE A 49 -1.32 -13.39 -4.97
C PHE A 49 -1.18 -14.19 -6.27
N SER A 50 -2.30 -14.42 -6.96
CA SER A 50 -2.34 -15.12 -8.25
C SER A 50 -2.65 -14.12 -9.37
N GLY A 51 -1.60 -13.63 -10.03
CA GLY A 51 -1.70 -12.68 -11.14
C GLY A 51 -0.34 -12.08 -11.48
N LEU A 52 -0.35 -11.04 -12.31
CA LEU A 52 0.85 -10.26 -12.64
C LEU A 52 0.89 -8.99 -11.81
N ILE A 53 2.07 -8.65 -11.29
CA ILE A 53 2.38 -7.39 -10.62
C ILE A 53 3.54 -6.77 -11.40
N ASP A 54 3.41 -5.49 -11.75
CA ASP A 54 4.44 -4.77 -12.49
C ASP A 54 4.57 -3.33 -11.97
N ASP A 55 5.68 -2.67 -12.30
CA ASP A 55 5.86 -1.22 -12.16
C ASP A 55 5.78 -0.69 -10.72
N ILE A 56 6.28 -1.47 -9.76
CA ILE A 56 6.23 -1.15 -8.33
C ILE A 56 7.12 0.05 -8.00
N ARG A 57 6.53 1.05 -7.32
CA ARG A 57 7.23 2.26 -6.87
C ARG A 57 6.90 2.54 -5.42
N ILE A 58 7.92 2.86 -4.64
CA ILE A 58 7.81 3.18 -3.22
C ILE A 58 8.50 4.52 -3.00
N TYR A 59 7.80 5.43 -2.32
CA TYR A 59 8.27 6.79 -2.11
C TYR A 59 8.33 7.09 -0.61
N ASN A 60 9.30 7.93 -0.23
CA ASN A 60 9.38 8.52 1.11
C ASN A 60 8.63 9.86 1.21
N ARG A 61 7.73 10.13 0.26
CA ARG A 61 6.90 11.34 0.18
C ARG A 61 5.52 10.96 -0.36
N ALA A 62 4.52 11.76 -0.01
CA ALA A 62 3.22 11.67 -0.66
C ALA A 62 3.34 11.99 -2.15
N VAL A 63 2.66 11.19 -2.97
CA VAL A 63 2.57 11.36 -4.42
C VAL A 63 1.11 11.26 -4.82
N SER A 64 0.63 12.19 -5.63
CA SER A 64 -0.69 12.07 -6.26
C SER A 64 -0.57 11.27 -7.56
N PRO A 65 -1.52 10.37 -7.86
CA PRO A 65 -1.52 9.57 -9.09
C PRO A 65 -1.59 10.36 -10.40
#